data_AF-A0A965UR10-F1
#
_entry.id   AF-A0A965UR10-F1
#
_cell.length_a   1.000
_cell.length_b   1.000
_cell.length_c   1.000
_cell.angle_alpha   90.00
_cell.angle_beta   90.00
_cell.angle_gamma   90.00
#
_symmetry.space_group_name_H-M   'P 1'
#
loop_
_entity.id
_entity.type
_entity.pdbx_description
1 polymer ?
#
loop_
_entity_poly.entity_id
_entity_poly.type
_entity_poly.pdbx_seq_one_letter_code
_entity_poly.pdbx_strand_id
1 'polypeptide(L)' 'MKMENMIVLNTVAELKDFLNNNTHLYTLVNRVAFASDLLERVRANDNMIEIDENLGFADDGGWIEIDEIGYVVNDFAIP' A
#
# COMPACT_ATOMS: atom_id res chain seq x y z
N MET A 1 10.36 -9.50 -18.90
CA MET A 1 9.87 -8.53 -17.91
C MET A 1 11.09 -8.06 -17.13
N LYS A 2 11.41 -6.75 -17.11
CA LYS A 2 12.44 -6.26 -16.19
C LYS A 2 11.86 -6.38 -14.78
N MET A 3 12.56 -7.03 -13.86
CA MET A 3 12.22 -6.92 -12.45
C MET A 3 12.52 -5.48 -12.03
N GLU A 4 11.46 -4.72 -11.73
CA GLU A 4 11.61 -3.45 -11.00
C GLU A 4 12.06 -3.79 -9.56
N ASN A 5 12.87 -2.93 -8.96
CA ASN A 5 13.26 -3.13 -7.57
C ASN A 5 12.01 -3.02 -6.69
N MET A 6 11.76 -4.04 -5.87
CA MET A 6 10.64 -4.04 -4.92
C MET A 6 10.83 -2.93 -3.88
N ILE A 7 9.84 -2.07 -3.75
CA ILE A 7 9.77 -1.03 -2.72
C ILE A 7 9.18 -1.67 -1.47
N VAL A 8 9.85 -1.54 -0.33
CA VAL A 8 9.39 -2.10 0.94
C VAL A 8 9.03 -0.97 1.88
N LEU A 9 7.80 -0.97 2.38
CA LEU A 9 7.26 0.03 3.30
C LEU A 9 7.02 -0.62 4.66
N ASN A 10 7.58 -0.02 5.72
CA ASN A 10 7.61 -0.56 7.07
C ASN A 10 6.56 0.05 7.99
N THR A 11 6.11 1.26 7.69
CA THR A 11 5.20 2.02 8.57
C THR A 11 4.09 2.69 7.77
N VAL A 12 3.01 3.05 8.46
CA VAL A 12 1.92 3.87 7.88
C VAL A 12 2.43 5.22 7.39
N ALA A 13 3.41 5.81 8.08
CA ALA A 13 4.01 7.08 7.65
C ALA A 13 4.75 6.93 6.32
N GLU A 14 5.53 5.85 6.15
CA GLU A 14 6.20 5.55 4.87
C GLU A 14 5.19 5.31 3.74
N LEU A 15 4.08 4.60 4.01
CA LEU A 15 3.01 4.44 3.03
C LEU A 15 2.38 5.78 2.62
N LYS A 16 2.06 6.62 3.60
CA LYS A 16 1.50 7.94 3.34
C LYS A 16 2.45 8.81 2.53
N ASP A 17 3.72 8.87 2.91
CA ASP A 17 4.73 9.65 2.20
C ASP A 17 4.95 9.08 0.79
N PHE A 18 4.91 7.77 0.64
CA PHE A 18 5.05 7.11 -0.65
C PHE A 18 3.91 7.50 -1.60
N LEU A 19 2.64 7.36 -1.19
CA LEU A 19 1.49 7.70 -2.02
C LEU A 19 1.50 9.19 -2.43
N ASN A 20 1.78 10.10 -1.48
CA ASN A 20 1.84 11.54 -1.77
C ASN A 20 2.93 11.93 -2.78
N ASN A 21 4.05 11.19 -2.83
CA ASN A 21 5.17 11.50 -3.72
C ASN A 21 5.14 10.69 -5.03
N ASN A 22 4.23 9.72 -5.17
CA ASN A 22 4.17 8.82 -6.31
C ASN A 22 2.80 8.78 -6.99
N THR A 23 2.13 9.94 -7.07
CA THR A 23 0.80 10.14 -7.68
C THR A 23 0.67 9.80 -9.18
N HIS A 24 1.77 9.38 -9.80
CA HIS A 24 1.84 8.95 -11.19
C HIS A 24 1.74 7.42 -11.34
N LEU A 25 1.77 6.67 -10.23
CA LEU A 25 1.62 5.22 -10.25
C LEU A 25 0.13 4.88 -10.36
N TYR A 26 -0.21 4.09 -11.39
CA TYR A 26 -1.57 3.56 -11.56
C TYR A 26 -1.79 2.21 -10.87
N THR A 27 -0.73 1.60 -10.33
CA THR A 27 -0.79 0.35 -9.57
C THR A 27 0.47 0.16 -8.73
N LEU A 28 0.29 -0.48 -7.58
CA LEU A 28 1.32 -0.91 -6.64
C LEU A 28 1.63 -2.40 -6.76
N VAL A 29 0.79 -3.16 -7.48
CA VAL A 29 0.99 -4.60 -7.73
C VAL A 29 2.35 -4.86 -8.38
N ASN A 30 3.08 -5.84 -7.86
CA ASN A 30 4.46 -6.19 -8.24
C ASN A 30 5.52 -5.09 -8.01
N ARG A 31 5.18 -4.01 -7.29
CA ARG A 31 6.08 -2.88 -7.04
C ARG A 31 6.31 -2.62 -5.56
N VAL A 32 5.31 -2.86 -4.73
CA VAL A 32 5.33 -2.55 -3.31
C VAL A 32 5.09 -3.81 -2.48
N ALA A 33 5.81 -3.92 -1.37
CA ALA A 33 5.57 -4.87 -0.31
C ALA A 33 5.51 -4.14 1.05
N PHE A 34 4.67 -4.63 1.95
CA PHE A 34 4.56 -4.16 3.33
C PHE A 34 5.38 -5.07 4.24
N ALA A 35 6.07 -4.46 5.19
CA ALA A 35 6.88 -5.14 6.20
C ALA A 35 6.63 -4.54 7.59
N SER A 36 7.15 -5.19 8.62
CA SER A 36 7.19 -4.68 10.00
C SER A 36 5.80 -4.22 10.49
N ASP A 37 5.72 -3.08 11.17
CA ASP A 37 4.49 -2.54 11.75
C ASP A 37 3.36 -2.34 10.73
N LEU A 38 3.68 -1.97 9.49
CA LEU A 38 2.67 -1.83 8.44
C LEU A 38 2.06 -3.18 8.08
N LEU A 39 2.89 -4.21 7.89
CA LEU A 39 2.40 -5.56 7.60
C LEU A 39 1.51 -6.10 8.72
N GLU A 40 1.91 -5.93 9.97
CA GLU A 40 1.11 -6.34 11.13
C GLU A 40 -0.25 -5.64 11.16
N ARG A 41 -0.26 -4.32 10.90
CA ARG A 41 -1.50 -3.53 10.85
C ARG A 41 -2.43 -4.00 9.74
N VAL A 42 -1.93 -4.24 8.54
CA VAL A 42 -2.76 -4.62 7.39
C VAL A 42 -3.29 -6.05 7.56
N ARG A 43 -2.48 -6.97 8.08
CA ARG A 43 -2.93 -8.33 8.43
C ARG A 43 -4.04 -8.35 9.49
N ALA A 44 -4.02 -7.41 10.42
CA ALA A 44 -5.07 -7.28 11.42
C ALA A 44 -6.43 -6.81 10.83
N ASN A 45 -6.44 -6.37 9.57
CA ASN A 45 -7.62 -5.88 8.84
C ASN A 45 -7.86 -6.69 7.56
N ASP A 46 -7.84 -8.02 7.67
CA ASP A 46 -8.10 -8.94 6.55
C ASP A 46 -7.19 -8.73 5.33
N ASN A 47 -5.92 -8.39 5.59
CA ASN A 47 -4.90 -8.10 4.58
C ASN A 47 -5.23 -6.90 3.67
N MET A 48 -6.10 -5.99 4.12
CA MET A 48 -6.48 -4.80 3.38
C MET A 48 -6.27 -3.52 4.21
N ILE A 49 -5.93 -2.43 3.53
CA ILE A 49 -5.93 -1.09 4.11
C ILE A 49 -6.67 -0.13 3.20
N GLU A 50 -7.59 0.63 3.77
CA GLU A 50 -8.34 1.68 3.09
C GLU A 50 -7.48 2.95 2.98
N ILE A 51 -7.60 3.65 1.86
CA ILE A 51 -6.98 4.95 1.60
C ILE A 51 -8.05 6.00 1.91
N ASP A 52 -8.13 6.37 3.18
CA ASP A 52 -9.18 7.19 3.77
C ASP A 52 -8.60 8.29 4.69
N GLU A 53 -9.46 8.96 5.47
CA GLU A 53 -9.03 9.98 6.42
C GLU A 53 -8.15 9.42 7.56
N ASN A 54 -8.25 8.13 7.88
CA ASN A 54 -7.39 7.48 8.89
C ASN A 54 -5.95 7.34 8.39
N LEU A 55 -5.78 7.17 7.08
CA LEU A 55 -4.47 7.20 6.41
C LEU A 55 -4.04 8.64 6.06
N GLY A 56 -4.95 9.60 6.13
CA GLY A 56 -4.73 11.02 5.88
C GLY A 56 -4.96 11.43 4.42
N PHE A 57 -5.82 10.70 3.72
CA PHE A 57 -6.32 10.97 2.37
C PHE A 57 -7.83 11.29 2.43
N ALA A 58 -8.42 11.68 1.31
CA ALA A 58 -9.88 11.74 1.21
C ALA A 58 -10.43 10.32 1.01
N ASP A 59 -11.54 9.98 1.66
CA ASP A 59 -12.24 8.71 1.40
C ASP A 59 -12.97 8.75 0.06
N ASP A 60 -12.23 8.37 -0.99
CA ASP A 60 -12.75 8.17 -2.35
C ASP A 60 -12.97 6.67 -2.65
N GLY A 61 -13.02 5.82 -1.61
CA GLY A 61 -13.16 4.36 -1.73
C GLY A 61 -11.90 3.63 -2.20
N GLY A 62 -10.71 4.24 -2.03
CA GLY A 62 -9.43 3.64 -2.37
C GLY A 62 -8.97 2.60 -1.34
N TRP A 63 -8.19 1.61 -1.77
CA TRP A 63 -7.67 0.55 -0.90
C TRP A 63 -6.48 -0.18 -1.51
N ILE A 64 -5.74 -0.90 -0.64
CA ILE A 64 -4.59 -1.75 -1.01
C ILE A 64 -4.73 -3.10 -0.31
N GLU A 65 -4.59 -4.19 -1.06
CA GLU A 65 -4.65 -5.58 -0.58
C GLU A 65 -3.28 -6.25 -0.73
N ILE A 66 -2.86 -6.98 0.29
CA ILE A 66 -1.60 -7.75 0.30
C ILE A 66 -1.84 -9.26 0.36
N ASP A 67 -0.84 -10.03 -0.09
CA ASP A 67 -0.79 -11.47 0.18
C ASP A 67 -0.34 -11.79 1.62
N GLU A 68 -0.30 -13.09 1.93
CA GLU A 68 0.08 -13.60 3.25
C GLU A 68 1.50 -13.21 3.69
N ILE A 69 2.39 -12.78 2.79
CA ILE A 69 3.79 -12.45 3.11
C ILE A 69 4.09 -10.96 2.93
N GLY A 70 3.12 -10.16 2.48
CA GLY A 70 3.17 -8.71 2.44
C GLY A 70 3.28 -8.09 1.06
N TYR A 71 3.25 -8.84 -0.04
CA TYR A 71 3.27 -8.25 -1.38
C TYR A 71 1.92 -7.68 -1.75
N VAL A 72 1.87 -6.48 -2.34
CA VAL A 72 0.63 -5.94 -2.87
C VAL A 72 0.16 -6.79 -4.06
N VAL A 73 -1.03 -7.36 -3.94
CA VAL A 73 -1.66 -8.21 -4.96
C VAL A 73 -2.79 -7.51 -5.69
N ASN A 74 -3.37 -6.47 -5.08
CA ASN A 74 -4.47 -5.73 -5.66
C ASN A 74 -4.52 -4.32 -5.06
N ASP A 75 -4.97 -3.34 -5.84
CA ASP A 75 -5.12 -1.95 -5.40
C ASP A 75 -6.20 -1.24 -6.23
N PHE A 76 -6.83 -0.23 -5.64
CA PHE A 76 -7.85 0.56 -6.31
C PHE A 76 -7.85 2.01 -5.83
N ALA A 77 -8.11 2.94 -6.75
CA ALA A 77 -8.22 4.38 -6.51
C ALA A 77 -7.10 4.94 -5.62
N ILE A 78 -5.85 4.62 -5.96
CA ILE A 78 -4.67 5.18 -5.30
C ILE A 78 -4.44 6.65 -5.71
N PRO A 79 -3.96 7.53 -4.81
CA PRO A 79 -3.75 8.97 -5.06
C PRO A 79 -2.61 9.29 -6.02
#